data_AF-A0A4U0Y0D1-F1
#
_entry.id   AF-A0A4U0Y0D1-F1
#
_cell.length_a   1.000
_cell.length_b   1.000
_cell.length_c   1.000
_cell.angle_alpha   90.00
_cell.angle_beta   90.00
_cell.angle_gamma   90.00
#
_symmetry.space_group_name_H-M   'P 1'
#
loop_
_entity.id
_entity.type
_entity.pdbx_description
1 polymer ?
#
loop_
_entity_poly.entity_id
_entity_poly.type
_entity_poly.pdbx_seq_one_letter_code
_entity_poly.pdbx_strand_id
1 'polypeptide(L)'
;MLQNLGKPVILTGSQAPMLELQNDATDNLLGSLVIAGHFMIPEVCLFFNYKLFRGNRATKISASDFAAFSSPNFPPLATITSLRTDVQWNIVYRPTQMNPFSIQTNLDTAHVACLRIFPGIKPEMVDAVLKLEGLRGLVLETFGAGNAPGGPDSAMTKVLADAVKRGIVIVNVSQCLNGSVSPLYAPATVLGRAGVVLGKDINSEAALTKLAYLLALPDASPEEVGKRMSVDIRGELTESSRTHFQHPNSEQLSPKVATLAALGYAIAGGDLNAVKELTEREPEWVLNDADYSGNTPVVSG
;
A
#
# COMPACT_ATOMS: atom_id res chain seq x y z
N MET A 1 -8.29 7.94 -9.81
CA MET A 1 -8.41 9.17 -10.64
C MET A 1 -7.28 9.27 -11.64
N LEU A 2 -6.03 9.47 -11.21
CA LEU A 2 -4.86 9.50 -12.10
C LEU A 2 -4.43 8.06 -12.48
N GLN A 3 -4.82 7.60 -13.66
CA GLN A 3 -4.51 6.26 -14.16
C GLN A 3 -3.23 6.31 -14.99
N ASN A 4 -2.41 5.25 -14.90
CA ASN A 4 -1.15 5.11 -15.63
C ASN A 4 -0.24 6.33 -15.43
N LEU A 5 -0.16 6.82 -14.20
CA LEU A 5 0.69 7.95 -13.84
C LEU A 5 2.15 7.57 -14.10
N GLY A 6 2.86 8.40 -14.87
CA GLY A 6 4.27 8.21 -15.21
C GLY A 6 5.21 9.27 -14.64
N LYS A 7 4.68 10.21 -13.84
CA LYS A 7 5.40 11.37 -13.30
C LYS A 7 5.00 11.58 -11.83
N PRO A 8 5.87 12.16 -10.99
CA PRO A 8 5.54 12.46 -9.61
C PRO A 8 4.41 13.50 -9.50
N VAL A 9 3.47 13.26 -8.59
CA VAL A 9 2.48 14.24 -8.14
C VAL A 9 2.64 14.38 -6.63
N ILE A 10 3.24 15.47 -6.17
CA ILE A 10 3.57 15.66 -4.75
C ILE A 10 2.63 16.70 -4.16
N LEU A 11 1.81 16.25 -3.20
CA LEU A 11 1.06 17.13 -2.32
C LEU A 11 1.98 17.56 -1.19
N THR A 12 1.86 18.83 -0.80
CA THR A 12 2.58 19.40 0.34
C THR A 12 1.77 20.53 0.95
N GLY A 13 2.25 21.08 2.05
CA GLY A 13 1.65 22.19 2.77
C GLY A 13 2.50 22.53 3.99
N SER A 14 1.89 23.16 4.99
CA SER A 14 2.58 23.57 6.21
C SER A 14 1.63 23.63 7.40
N GLN A 15 2.17 23.52 8.62
CA GLN A 15 1.41 23.87 9.82
C GLN A 15 1.45 25.39 10.07
N ALA A 16 2.59 26.03 9.78
CA ALA A 16 2.76 27.47 9.89
C ALA A 16 2.69 28.15 8.50
N PRO A 17 2.03 29.31 8.36
CA PRO A 17 2.02 30.06 7.11
C PRO A 17 3.44 30.42 6.65
N MET A 18 3.67 30.42 5.32
CA MET A 18 5.00 30.68 4.74
C MET A 18 5.57 32.06 5.06
N LEU A 19 4.71 33.03 5.37
CA LEU A 19 5.12 34.40 5.71
C LEU A 19 5.59 34.55 7.16
N GLU A 20 5.37 33.54 8.02
CA GLU A 20 5.86 33.57 9.40
C GLU A 20 7.36 33.32 9.46
N LEU A 21 8.06 33.96 10.39
CA LEU A 21 9.50 33.82 10.54
C LEU A 21 9.92 32.37 10.81
N GLN A 22 9.16 31.67 11.65
CA GLN A 22 9.37 30.26 11.96
C GLN A 22 8.27 29.44 11.29
N ASN A 23 8.59 28.83 10.14
CA ASN A 23 7.65 28.01 9.38
C ASN A 23 8.30 26.75 8.80
N ASP A 24 7.47 25.74 8.53
CA ASP A 24 7.82 24.52 7.81
C ASP A 24 7.50 24.60 6.30
N ALA A 25 6.81 25.65 5.85
CA ALA A 25 6.36 25.80 4.47
C ALA A 25 7.51 25.88 3.46
N THR A 26 8.57 26.62 3.81
CA THR A 26 9.70 26.83 2.90
C THR A 26 10.41 25.51 2.60
N ASP A 27 10.71 24.72 3.63
CA ASP A 27 11.39 23.43 3.50
C ASP A 27 10.48 22.38 2.84
N ASN A 28 9.20 22.35 3.21
CA ASN A 28 8.23 21.43 2.61
C ASN A 28 8.06 21.70 1.10
N LEU A 29 7.94 22.97 0.69
CA LEU A 29 7.81 23.36 -0.72
C LEU A 29 9.09 23.06 -1.49
N LEU A 30 10.25 23.47 -0.98
CA LEU A 30 11.54 23.23 -1.64
C LEU A 30 11.81 21.73 -1.80
N GLY A 31 11.64 20.95 -0.73
CA GLY A 31 11.83 19.50 -0.76
C GLY A 31 10.90 18.81 -1.76
N SER A 32 9.64 19.25 -1.84
CA SER A 32 8.68 18.75 -2.83
C SER A 32 9.14 19.04 -4.27
N LEU A 33 9.60 20.26 -4.56
CA LEU A 33 10.10 20.64 -5.88
C LEU A 33 11.38 19.87 -6.25
N VAL A 34 12.31 19.71 -5.31
CA VAL A 34 13.54 18.94 -5.51
C VAL A 34 13.19 17.49 -5.87
N ILE A 35 12.29 16.85 -5.11
CA ILE A 35 11.89 15.47 -5.39
C ILE A 35 11.22 15.37 -6.76
N ALA A 36 10.24 16.23 -7.04
CA ALA A 36 9.49 16.19 -8.30
C ALA A 36 10.37 16.46 -9.53
N GLY A 37 11.40 17.31 -9.40
CA GLY A 37 12.29 17.68 -10.49
C GLY A 37 13.42 16.68 -10.77
N HIS A 38 13.85 15.91 -9.77
CA HIS A 38 15.05 15.07 -9.88
C HIS A 38 14.78 13.57 -9.79
N PHE A 39 13.61 13.13 -9.30
CA PHE A 39 13.32 11.72 -9.06
C PHE A 39 12.04 11.29 -9.79
N MET A 40 12.16 10.23 -10.59
CA MET A 40 11.03 9.61 -11.29
C MET A 40 10.29 8.64 -10.37
N ILE A 41 9.49 9.19 -9.45
CA ILE A 41 8.60 8.44 -8.55
C ILE A 41 7.16 8.61 -9.07
N PRO A 42 6.64 7.69 -9.91
CA PRO A 42 5.38 7.86 -10.64
C PRO A 42 4.14 7.59 -9.77
N GLU A 43 4.06 8.26 -8.63
CA GLU A 43 3.01 8.10 -7.63
C GLU A 43 2.42 9.46 -7.21
N VAL A 44 1.25 9.39 -6.60
CA VAL A 44 0.72 10.51 -5.82
C VAL A 44 1.30 10.40 -4.41
N CYS A 45 2.10 11.37 -4.02
CA CYS A 45 2.86 11.37 -2.79
C CYS A 45 2.45 12.55 -1.90
N LEU A 46 2.77 12.44 -0.61
CA LEU A 46 2.68 13.52 0.36
C LEU A 46 4.08 13.79 0.92
N PHE A 47 4.56 15.03 0.83
CA PHE A 47 5.86 15.42 1.37
C PHE A 47 5.72 16.40 2.53
N PHE A 48 6.20 15.99 3.70
CA PHE A 48 6.23 16.79 4.94
C PHE A 48 7.43 16.39 5.78
N ASN A 49 8.07 17.37 6.43
CA ASN A 49 9.11 17.15 7.43
C ASN A 49 10.20 16.16 6.97
N TYR A 50 10.77 16.46 5.80
CA TYR A 50 11.85 15.70 5.15
C TYR A 50 11.53 14.25 4.80
N LYS A 51 10.24 13.86 4.77
CA LYS A 51 9.78 12.52 4.39
C LYS A 51 8.79 12.59 3.24
N LEU A 52 8.97 11.71 2.27
CA LEU A 52 8.03 11.48 1.17
C LEU A 52 7.22 10.21 1.47
N PHE A 53 5.93 10.36 1.67
CA PHE A 53 5.00 9.24 1.90
C PHE A 53 4.25 8.90 0.61
N ARG A 54 3.92 7.62 0.43
CA ARG A 54 2.88 7.22 -0.53
C ARG A 54 1.57 7.85 -0.08
N GLY A 55 0.91 8.62 -0.94
CA GLY A 55 -0.21 9.48 -0.56
C GLY A 55 -1.38 8.73 0.06
N ASN A 56 -1.75 7.58 -0.51
CA ASN A 56 -2.83 6.70 0.00
C ASN A 56 -2.42 5.80 1.18
N ARG A 57 -1.24 6.01 1.78
CA ARG A 57 -0.81 5.39 3.03
C ARG A 57 -0.61 6.41 4.15
N ALA A 58 -0.63 7.69 3.83
CA ALA A 58 -0.43 8.77 4.79
C ALA A 58 -1.72 9.09 5.56
N THR A 59 -1.57 9.45 6.84
CA THR A 59 -2.63 9.97 7.71
C THR A 59 -2.07 11.10 8.58
N LYS A 60 -2.91 12.08 8.93
CA LYS A 60 -2.51 13.19 9.81
C LYS A 60 -2.61 12.75 11.27
N ILE A 61 -1.48 12.75 11.98
CA ILE A 61 -1.37 12.25 13.36
C ILE A 61 -1.23 13.35 14.41
N SER A 62 -0.88 14.57 13.99
CA SER A 62 -0.76 15.73 14.89
C SER A 62 -1.38 16.95 14.26
N ALA A 63 -2.09 17.74 15.09
CA ALA A 63 -2.72 18.99 14.68
C ALA A 63 -1.77 20.19 14.73
N SER A 64 -0.61 20.06 15.38
CA SER A 64 0.31 21.17 15.68
C SER A 64 1.76 20.88 15.32
N ASP A 65 2.22 19.63 15.38
CA ASP A 65 3.64 19.33 15.13
C ASP A 65 3.98 19.43 13.65
N PHE A 66 5.20 19.89 13.32
CA PHE A 66 5.69 19.85 11.94
C PHE A 66 5.78 18.42 11.39
N ALA A 67 6.00 17.43 12.27
CA ALA A 67 5.83 16.01 11.96
C ALA A 67 4.35 15.59 11.95
N ALA A 68 3.49 16.37 11.29
CA ALA A 68 2.03 16.21 11.33
C ALA A 68 1.49 14.94 10.67
N PHE A 69 2.26 14.32 9.77
CA PHE A 69 1.82 13.15 9.00
C PHE A 69 2.70 11.93 9.26
N SER A 70 2.07 10.76 9.18
CA SER A 70 2.72 9.45 9.29
C SER A 70 2.15 8.48 8.27
N SER A 71 2.88 7.39 8.02
CA SER A 71 2.46 6.25 7.20
C SER A 71 2.67 4.98 8.02
N PRO A 72 1.72 4.61 8.89
CA PRO A 72 1.97 3.63 9.95
C PRO A 72 2.22 2.20 9.45
N ASN A 73 1.54 1.81 8.37
CA ASN A 73 1.57 0.46 7.80
C ASN A 73 2.47 0.36 6.55
N PHE A 74 3.18 1.44 6.19
CA PHE A 74 4.04 1.45 5.01
C PHE A 74 5.19 2.44 5.17
N PRO A 75 6.45 2.08 4.90
CA PRO A 75 7.57 2.99 5.10
C PRO A 75 7.52 4.20 4.12
N PRO A 76 8.15 5.34 4.47
CA PRO A 76 8.28 6.47 3.55
C PRO A 76 8.99 6.05 2.25
N LEU A 77 8.53 6.52 1.10
CA LEU A 77 9.16 6.29 -0.20
C LEU A 77 10.54 6.94 -0.29
N ALA A 78 10.75 8.07 0.38
CA ALA A 78 12.04 8.71 0.49
C ALA A 78 12.20 9.47 1.82
N THR A 79 13.44 9.60 2.27
CA THR A 79 13.81 10.45 3.41
C THR A 79 14.96 11.37 2.99
N ILE A 80 14.83 12.67 3.27
CA ILE A 80 15.88 13.66 3.06
C ILE A 80 16.69 13.79 4.35
N THR A 81 18.01 13.72 4.23
CA THR A 81 18.97 13.93 5.31
C THR A 81 19.96 15.01 4.91
N SER A 82 20.82 15.44 5.84
CA SER A 82 21.91 16.39 5.55
C SER A 82 22.91 15.89 4.51
N LEU A 83 23.00 14.57 4.27
CA LEU A 83 23.96 13.97 3.36
C LEU A 83 23.37 13.68 1.98
N ARG A 84 22.13 13.18 1.93
CA ARG A 84 21.48 12.74 0.70
C ARG A 84 19.97 12.64 0.82
N THR A 85 19.32 12.54 -0.33
CA THR A 85 17.95 12.03 -0.47
C THR A 85 18.02 10.52 -0.68
N ASP A 86 17.51 9.75 0.28
CA ASP A 86 17.46 8.30 0.23
C ASP A 86 16.09 7.84 -0.26
N VAL A 87 16.03 7.29 -1.49
CA VAL A 87 14.79 6.79 -2.09
C VAL A 87 14.75 5.28 -2.02
N GLN A 88 13.67 4.73 -1.47
CA GLN A 88 13.44 3.29 -1.38
C GLN A 88 12.86 2.75 -2.70
N TRP A 89 13.71 2.63 -3.72
CA TRP A 89 13.28 2.24 -5.08
C TRP A 89 12.58 0.89 -5.18
N ASN A 90 12.83 -0.02 -4.25
CA ASN A 90 12.24 -1.35 -4.16
C ASN A 90 10.74 -1.32 -3.80
N ILE A 91 10.26 -0.25 -3.17
CA ILE A 91 8.84 -0.11 -2.77
C ILE A 91 8.08 0.91 -3.62
N VAL A 92 8.77 1.69 -4.46
CA VAL A 92 8.15 2.62 -5.41
C VAL A 92 7.33 1.82 -6.42
N TYR A 93 6.05 2.15 -6.51
CA TYR A 93 5.12 1.57 -7.45
C TYR A 93 5.50 2.02 -8.86
N ARG A 94 5.79 1.06 -9.74
CA ARG A 94 6.15 1.32 -11.13
C ARG A 94 5.09 0.73 -12.06
N PRO A 95 4.57 1.50 -13.02
CA PRO A 95 3.74 0.94 -14.07
C PRO A 95 4.49 -0.19 -14.78
N THR A 96 3.89 -1.38 -14.83
CA THR A 96 4.44 -2.54 -15.56
C THR A 96 3.92 -2.63 -17.00
N GLN A 97 2.98 -1.77 -17.36
CA GLN A 97 2.34 -1.73 -18.66
C GLN A 97 2.50 -0.33 -19.29
N MET A 98 2.72 -0.31 -20.60
CA MET A 98 2.78 0.93 -21.38
C MET A 98 1.37 1.38 -21.78
N ASN A 99 0.63 1.91 -20.81
CA ASN A 99 -0.67 2.52 -21.07
C ASN A 99 -0.54 4.06 -21.03
N PRO A 100 -1.28 4.79 -21.88
CA PRO A 100 -1.28 6.26 -21.83
C PRO A 100 -1.86 6.74 -20.49
N PHE A 101 -1.33 7.85 -19.99
CA PHE A 101 -1.89 8.56 -18.86
C PHE A 101 -3.35 8.95 -19.16
N SER A 102 -4.24 8.66 -18.22
CA SER A 102 -5.65 9.05 -18.31
C SER A 102 -6.17 9.54 -16.96
N ILE A 103 -7.18 10.39 -17.01
CA ILE A 103 -7.84 10.94 -15.83
C ILE A 103 -9.27 10.40 -15.81
N GLN A 104 -9.60 9.67 -14.74
CA GLN A 104 -10.97 9.33 -14.44
C GLN A 104 -11.67 10.54 -13.82
N THR A 105 -12.58 11.15 -14.57
CA THR A 105 -13.40 12.30 -14.16
C THR A 105 -14.85 11.87 -13.88
N ASN A 106 -15.69 12.84 -13.48
CA ASN A 106 -17.15 12.68 -13.31
C ASN A 106 -17.54 11.52 -12.38
N LEU A 107 -16.83 11.37 -11.27
CA LEU A 107 -17.10 10.35 -10.26
C LEU A 107 -18.11 10.90 -9.24
N ASP A 108 -19.27 10.25 -9.12
CA ASP A 108 -20.22 10.53 -8.05
C ASP A 108 -19.81 9.78 -6.76
N THR A 109 -19.00 10.46 -5.95
CA THR A 109 -18.37 9.90 -4.73
C THR A 109 -19.16 10.11 -3.45
N ALA A 110 -20.37 10.69 -3.50
CA ALA A 110 -21.11 11.11 -2.30
C ALA A 110 -21.80 9.95 -1.54
N HIS A 111 -21.89 8.76 -2.15
CA HIS A 111 -22.73 7.66 -1.69
C HIS A 111 -22.04 6.72 -0.69
N VAL A 112 -21.09 7.23 0.09
CA VAL A 112 -20.35 6.46 1.09
C VAL A 112 -20.30 7.20 2.42
N ALA A 113 -20.23 6.44 3.51
CA ALA A 113 -20.05 6.97 4.86
C ALA A 113 -18.88 6.27 5.58
N CYS A 114 -18.38 6.91 6.63
CA CYS A 114 -17.49 6.30 7.60
C CYS A 114 -18.16 6.30 8.98
N LEU A 115 -18.20 5.16 9.66
CA LEU A 115 -18.78 5.02 10.99
C LEU A 115 -17.80 4.34 11.92
N ARG A 116 -17.51 5.02 13.03
CA ARG A 116 -16.65 4.50 14.08
C ARG A 116 -17.45 3.73 15.13
N ILE A 117 -17.08 2.49 15.38
CA ILE A 117 -17.59 1.70 16.50
C ILE A 117 -17.02 2.26 17.82
N PHE A 118 -17.83 2.34 18.87
CA PHE A 118 -17.36 2.76 20.20
C PHE A 118 -18.08 1.96 21.30
N PRO A 119 -17.51 1.85 22.52
CA PRO A 119 -18.16 1.14 23.60
C PRO A 119 -19.54 1.75 23.90
N GLY A 120 -20.60 0.95 23.77
CA GLY A 120 -21.99 1.40 23.94
C GLY A 120 -22.72 1.80 22.66
N ILE A 121 -22.08 1.73 21.48
CA ILE A 121 -22.78 1.88 20.20
C ILE A 121 -23.85 0.80 20.07
N LYS A 122 -25.08 1.20 19.71
CA LYS A 122 -26.21 0.28 19.61
C LYS A 122 -26.47 -0.14 18.15
N PRO A 123 -26.92 -1.38 17.89
CA PRO A 123 -27.21 -1.86 16.54
C PRO A 123 -28.16 -0.96 15.74
N GLU A 124 -29.17 -0.37 16.39
CA GLU A 124 -30.13 0.53 15.76
C GLU A 124 -29.49 1.83 15.23
N MET A 125 -28.40 2.30 15.83
CA MET A 125 -27.66 3.47 15.33
C MET A 125 -26.96 3.15 14.01
N VAL A 126 -26.36 1.96 13.93
CA VAL A 126 -25.70 1.47 12.71
C VAL A 126 -26.73 1.20 11.63
N ASP A 127 -27.86 0.59 11.99
CA ASP A 127 -28.97 0.30 11.07
C ASP A 127 -29.57 1.58 10.48
N ALA A 128 -29.71 2.65 11.29
CA ALA A 128 -30.21 3.94 10.81
C ALA A 128 -29.31 4.53 9.71
N VAL A 129 -27.98 4.47 9.88
CA VAL A 129 -27.02 4.90 8.85
C VAL A 129 -27.15 4.03 7.60
N LEU A 130 -27.22 2.71 7.77
CA LEU A 130 -27.33 1.72 6.68
C LEU A 130 -28.69 1.72 5.94
N LYS A 131 -29.64 2.54 6.40
CA LYS A 131 -30.95 2.76 5.77
C LYS A 131 -31.07 4.16 5.16
N LEU A 132 -30.05 5.00 5.26
CA LEU A 132 -30.04 6.30 4.59
C LEU A 132 -30.19 6.11 3.09
N GLU A 133 -31.12 6.86 2.51
CA GLU A 133 -31.39 6.83 1.08
C GLU A 133 -30.13 7.25 0.30
N GLY A 134 -29.82 6.50 -0.75
CA GLY A 134 -28.64 6.73 -1.59
C GLY A 134 -27.32 6.18 -1.02
N LEU A 135 -27.24 5.75 0.24
CA LEU A 135 -26.01 5.12 0.74
C LEU A 135 -25.74 3.82 -0.03
N ARG A 136 -24.51 3.67 -0.55
CA ARG A 136 -24.07 2.47 -1.28
C ARG A 136 -22.89 1.76 -0.62
N GLY A 137 -22.13 2.45 0.23
CA GLY A 137 -21.02 1.86 0.96
C GLY A 137 -20.77 2.46 2.34
N LEU A 138 -20.21 1.65 3.23
CA LEU A 138 -19.84 2.05 4.58
C LEU A 138 -18.43 1.57 4.91
N VAL A 139 -17.54 2.50 5.30
CA VAL A 139 -16.32 2.15 6.02
C VAL A 139 -16.67 2.05 7.50
N LEU A 140 -16.49 0.87 8.09
CA LEU A 140 -16.76 0.59 9.49
C LEU A 140 -15.42 0.52 10.24
N GLU A 141 -15.13 1.53 11.07
CA GLU A 141 -13.92 1.51 11.88
C GLU A 141 -14.17 0.72 13.17
N THR A 142 -13.51 -0.42 13.32
CA THR A 142 -13.70 -1.36 14.43
C THR A 142 -12.47 -1.43 15.34
N PHE A 143 -12.61 -2.05 16.51
CA PHE A 143 -11.52 -2.13 17.47
C PHE A 143 -10.44 -3.11 17.03
N GLY A 144 -9.17 -2.79 17.29
CA GLY A 144 -8.04 -3.72 17.16
C GLY A 144 -8.00 -4.40 15.79
N ALA A 145 -7.98 -5.74 15.79
CA ALA A 145 -7.84 -6.54 14.58
C ALA A 145 -9.15 -6.73 13.78
N GLY A 146 -10.20 -5.92 14.01
CA GLY A 146 -11.45 -5.99 13.24
C GLY A 146 -12.72 -6.22 14.06
N ASN A 147 -12.76 -5.83 15.34
CA ASN A 147 -13.78 -6.27 16.29
C ASN A 147 -14.94 -5.27 16.44
N ALA A 148 -16.16 -5.73 16.17
CA ALA A 148 -17.39 -5.03 16.55
C ALA A 148 -18.06 -5.71 17.77
N PRO A 149 -18.85 -4.97 18.58
CA PRO A 149 -19.60 -5.56 19.68
C PRO A 149 -20.53 -6.69 19.25
N GLY A 150 -20.55 -7.75 20.05
CA GLY A 150 -21.39 -8.92 19.81
C GLY A 150 -20.64 -10.11 19.22
N GLY A 151 -21.35 -11.24 19.10
CA GLY A 151 -20.87 -12.47 18.45
C GLY A 151 -21.62 -12.77 17.13
N PRO A 152 -21.49 -14.00 16.61
CA PRO A 152 -22.13 -14.46 15.37
C PRO A 152 -23.62 -14.11 15.27
N ASP A 153 -24.38 -14.36 16.34
CA ASP A 153 -25.83 -14.21 16.35
C ASP A 153 -26.31 -12.86 16.94
N SER A 154 -25.40 -11.91 17.10
CA SER A 154 -25.72 -10.61 17.68
C SER A 154 -26.60 -9.76 16.76
N ALA A 155 -27.37 -8.86 17.36
CA ALA A 155 -28.15 -7.87 16.60
C ALA A 155 -27.26 -7.00 15.70
N MET A 156 -26.03 -6.68 16.12
CA MET A 156 -25.06 -5.95 15.31
C MET A 156 -24.70 -6.72 14.03
N THR A 157 -24.32 -7.99 14.16
CA THR A 157 -23.98 -8.83 13.00
C THR A 157 -25.15 -8.98 12.04
N LYS A 158 -26.38 -9.10 12.56
CA LYS A 158 -27.60 -9.18 11.74
C LYS A 158 -27.84 -7.89 10.94
N VAL A 159 -27.74 -6.73 11.58
CA VAL A 159 -27.87 -5.42 10.91
C VAL A 159 -26.87 -5.29 9.75
N LEU A 160 -25.60 -5.67 9.98
CA LEU A 160 -24.56 -5.64 8.95
C LEU A 160 -24.88 -6.62 7.81
N ALA A 161 -25.22 -7.87 8.13
CA ALA A 161 -25.56 -8.88 7.14
C ALA A 161 -26.76 -8.49 6.28
N ASP A 162 -27.79 -7.90 6.88
CA ASP A 162 -28.99 -7.46 6.17
C ASP A 162 -28.70 -6.27 5.27
N ALA A 163 -27.79 -5.36 5.65
CA ALA A 163 -27.34 -4.29 4.76
C ALA A 163 -26.52 -4.80 3.58
N VAL A 164 -25.65 -5.78 3.79
CA VAL A 164 -24.91 -6.45 2.70
C VAL A 164 -25.88 -7.10 1.72
N LYS A 165 -26.92 -7.79 2.21
CA LYS A 165 -27.99 -8.36 1.35
C LYS A 165 -28.74 -7.30 0.55
N ARG A 166 -28.89 -6.08 1.06
CA ARG A 166 -29.47 -4.94 0.34
C ARG A 166 -28.52 -4.33 -0.70
N GLY A 167 -27.28 -4.81 -0.79
CA GLY A 167 -26.28 -4.31 -1.74
C GLY A 167 -25.38 -3.20 -1.20
N ILE A 168 -25.37 -2.96 0.12
CA ILE A 168 -24.42 -2.01 0.73
C ILE A 168 -23.06 -2.69 0.88
N VAL A 169 -22.01 -2.09 0.33
CA VAL A 169 -20.64 -2.59 0.52
C VAL A 169 -20.09 -2.07 1.83
N ILE A 170 -19.90 -2.97 2.80
CA ILE A 170 -19.32 -2.63 4.10
C ILE A 170 -17.87 -3.07 4.15
N VAL A 171 -16.96 -2.16 4.52
CA VAL A 171 -15.52 -2.40 4.62
C VAL A 171 -15.09 -2.19 6.07
N ASN A 172 -14.60 -3.25 6.71
CA ASN A 172 -14.08 -3.23 8.07
C ASN A 172 -12.62 -2.77 8.08
N VAL A 173 -12.35 -1.63 8.73
CA VAL A 173 -11.00 -1.09 8.95
C VAL A 173 -10.71 -0.98 10.44
N SER A 174 -9.43 -0.99 10.82
CA SER A 174 -9.05 -0.81 12.22
C SER A 174 -9.10 0.66 12.62
N GLN A 175 -9.54 0.91 13.86
CA GLN A 175 -9.36 2.19 14.53
C GLN A 175 -7.92 2.47 14.97
N CYS A 176 -7.08 1.42 15.05
CA CYS A 176 -5.70 1.52 15.44
C CYS A 176 -4.89 2.16 14.32
N LEU A 177 -3.97 3.06 14.68
CA LEU A 177 -3.11 3.75 13.72
C LEU A 177 -2.24 2.75 12.92
N ASN A 178 -1.74 1.71 13.58
CA ASN A 178 -0.96 0.63 12.99
C ASN A 178 -1.68 -0.71 13.22
N GLY A 179 -1.63 -1.59 12.22
CA GLY A 179 -2.15 -2.94 12.28
C GLY A 179 -2.94 -3.31 11.03
N SER A 180 -3.50 -4.51 11.06
CA SER A 180 -4.31 -5.06 9.98
C SER A 180 -5.54 -5.76 10.54
N VAL A 181 -6.68 -5.60 9.86
CA VAL A 181 -7.86 -6.42 10.11
C VAL A 181 -7.56 -7.84 9.62
N SER A 182 -7.55 -8.79 10.56
CA SER A 182 -7.10 -10.16 10.30
C SER A 182 -8.24 -11.16 10.39
N PRO A 183 -8.43 -12.03 9.37
CA PRO A 183 -9.44 -13.08 9.41
C PRO A 183 -9.13 -14.18 10.44
N LEU A 184 -7.91 -14.22 10.98
CA LEU A 184 -7.49 -15.17 12.02
C LEU A 184 -8.09 -14.85 13.39
N TYR A 185 -8.64 -13.64 13.56
CA TYR A 185 -9.29 -13.22 14.79
C TYR A 185 -10.79 -13.48 14.70
N ALA A 186 -11.34 -14.31 15.59
CA ALA A 186 -12.69 -14.87 15.47
C ALA A 186 -13.81 -13.81 15.24
N PRO A 187 -13.84 -12.65 15.93
CA PRO A 187 -14.80 -11.59 15.63
C PRO A 187 -14.71 -11.01 14.21
N ALA A 188 -13.51 -10.85 13.64
CA ALA A 188 -13.35 -10.40 12.26
C ALA A 188 -13.83 -11.48 11.27
N THR A 189 -13.62 -12.76 11.58
CA THR A 189 -14.20 -13.88 10.81
C THR A 189 -15.73 -13.84 10.80
N VAL A 190 -16.36 -13.49 11.93
CA VAL A 190 -17.81 -13.35 12.04
C VAL A 190 -18.33 -12.27 11.09
N LEU A 191 -17.68 -11.09 11.07
CA LEU A 191 -18.05 -10.02 10.15
C LEU A 191 -17.81 -10.43 8.69
N GLY A 192 -16.70 -11.11 8.40
CA GLY A 192 -16.43 -11.66 7.07
C GLY A 192 -17.52 -12.63 6.60
N ARG A 193 -18.02 -13.51 7.48
CA ARG A 193 -19.14 -14.42 7.18
C ARG A 193 -20.47 -13.69 6.97
N ALA A 194 -20.65 -12.52 7.58
CA ALA A 194 -21.78 -11.63 7.31
C ALA A 194 -21.65 -10.87 5.98
N GLY A 195 -20.57 -11.08 5.22
CA GLY A 195 -20.29 -10.43 3.94
C GLY A 195 -19.63 -9.06 4.06
N VAL A 196 -19.15 -8.69 5.25
CA VAL A 196 -18.33 -7.49 5.44
C VAL A 196 -16.92 -7.73 4.87
N VAL A 197 -16.44 -6.81 4.04
CA VAL A 197 -15.11 -6.87 3.44
C VAL A 197 -14.06 -6.54 4.49
N LEU A 198 -13.00 -7.35 4.57
CA LEU A 198 -11.88 -7.06 5.47
C LEU A 198 -10.90 -6.10 4.79
N GLY A 199 -10.75 -4.89 5.34
CA GLY A 199 -9.90 -3.83 4.78
C GLY A 199 -8.40 -4.07 4.92
N LYS A 200 -7.96 -5.13 5.63
CA LYS A 200 -6.55 -5.41 5.92
C LYS A 200 -5.89 -4.21 6.63
N ASP A 201 -4.77 -3.71 6.14
CA ASP A 201 -3.95 -2.63 6.72
C ASP A 201 -4.16 -1.26 6.04
N ILE A 202 -5.22 -1.13 5.24
CA ILE A 202 -5.61 0.16 4.65
C ILE A 202 -6.03 1.15 5.76
N ASN A 203 -5.68 2.42 5.61
CA ASN A 203 -6.18 3.48 6.52
C ASN A 203 -7.61 3.90 6.11
N SER A 204 -8.32 4.58 7.02
CA SER A 204 -9.72 4.97 6.80
C SER A 204 -9.90 5.91 5.61
N GLU A 205 -8.96 6.83 5.40
CA GLU A 205 -8.99 7.82 4.32
C GLU A 205 -8.87 7.14 2.94
N ALA A 206 -7.94 6.20 2.80
CA ALA A 206 -7.78 5.42 1.58
C ALA A 206 -8.93 4.43 1.39
N ALA A 207 -9.45 3.81 2.44
CA ALA A 207 -10.62 2.93 2.36
C ALA A 207 -11.85 3.68 1.86
N LEU A 208 -12.14 4.84 2.43
CA LEU A 208 -13.27 5.68 2.03
C LEU A 208 -13.11 6.14 0.58
N THR A 209 -11.91 6.62 0.23
CA THR A 209 -11.61 7.08 -1.13
C THR A 209 -11.71 5.95 -2.16
N LYS A 210 -11.18 4.77 -1.84
CA LYS A 210 -11.22 3.59 -2.71
C LYS A 210 -12.65 3.09 -2.88
N LEU A 211 -13.42 3.01 -1.80
CA LEU A 211 -14.81 2.59 -1.83
C LEU A 211 -15.66 3.55 -2.68
N ALA A 212 -15.51 4.86 -2.47
CA ALA A 212 -16.17 5.88 -3.26
C ALA A 212 -15.79 5.80 -4.74
N TYR A 213 -14.50 5.66 -5.04
CA TYR A 213 -13.99 5.51 -6.40
C TYR A 213 -14.58 4.29 -7.10
N LEU A 214 -14.55 3.12 -6.45
CA LEU A 214 -15.03 1.87 -7.04
C LEU A 214 -16.54 1.89 -7.29
N LEU A 215 -17.33 2.43 -6.36
CA LEU A 215 -18.79 2.58 -6.50
C LEU A 215 -19.20 3.62 -7.56
N ALA A 216 -18.31 4.55 -7.88
CA ALA A 216 -18.53 5.57 -8.90
C ALA A 216 -18.13 5.11 -10.31
N LEU A 217 -17.51 3.93 -10.47
CA LEU A 217 -17.20 3.39 -11.79
C LEU A 217 -18.48 2.92 -12.52
N PRO A 218 -18.51 2.98 -13.86
CA PRO A 218 -19.56 2.36 -14.66
C PRO A 218 -19.68 0.86 -14.32
N ASP A 219 -20.91 0.35 -14.30
CA ASP A 219 -21.23 -1.07 -14.07
C ASP A 219 -20.72 -1.63 -12.73
N ALA A 220 -20.48 -0.76 -11.74
CA ALA A 220 -20.05 -1.16 -10.40
C ALA A 220 -21.15 -1.96 -9.67
N SER A 221 -21.00 -3.28 -9.63
CA SER A 221 -21.82 -4.13 -8.77
C SER A 221 -21.25 -4.17 -7.33
N PRO A 222 -22.10 -4.22 -6.28
CA PRO A 222 -21.62 -4.33 -4.90
C PRO A 222 -20.68 -5.50 -4.67
N GLU A 223 -20.92 -6.63 -5.33
CA GLU A 223 -20.07 -7.83 -5.23
C GLU A 223 -18.66 -7.57 -5.79
N GLU A 224 -18.58 -6.98 -6.99
CA GLU A 224 -17.28 -6.70 -7.62
C GLU A 224 -16.52 -5.62 -6.86
N VAL A 225 -17.21 -4.59 -6.38
CA VAL A 225 -16.61 -3.57 -5.51
C VAL A 225 -16.07 -4.21 -4.24
N GLY A 226 -16.81 -5.12 -3.61
CA GLY A 226 -16.36 -5.84 -2.42
C GLY A 226 -15.09 -6.66 -2.66
N LYS A 227 -15.00 -7.36 -3.80
CA LYS A 227 -13.79 -8.09 -4.22
C LYS A 227 -12.61 -7.12 -4.41
N ARG A 228 -12.81 -6.04 -5.18
CA ARG A 228 -11.77 -5.05 -5.48
C ARG A 228 -11.32 -4.25 -4.27
N MET A 229 -12.14 -4.10 -3.24
CA MET A 229 -11.73 -3.50 -1.98
C MET A 229 -10.61 -4.30 -1.30
N SER A 230 -10.56 -5.63 -1.49
CA SER A 230 -9.55 -6.52 -0.89
C SER A 230 -8.24 -6.64 -1.70
N VAL A 231 -8.18 -6.05 -2.89
CA VAL A 231 -7.05 -6.16 -3.84
C VAL A 231 -6.31 -4.83 -3.90
N ASP A 232 -4.98 -4.85 -3.85
CA ASP A 232 -4.17 -3.64 -4.00
C ASP A 232 -4.30 -3.09 -5.42
N ILE A 233 -4.75 -1.83 -5.55
CA ILE A 233 -4.86 -1.18 -6.86
C ILE A 233 -3.84 -0.07 -7.06
N ARG A 234 -3.34 0.57 -5.99
CA ARG A 234 -2.45 1.75 -6.06
C ARG A 234 -1.45 1.79 -4.89
N GLY A 235 -1.14 0.67 -4.28
CA GLY A 235 -0.23 0.55 -3.15
C GLY A 235 -0.86 0.88 -1.79
N GLU A 236 -2.19 1.00 -1.70
CA GLU A 236 -2.91 1.45 -0.50
C GLU A 236 -3.07 0.37 0.57
N LEU A 237 -2.94 -0.90 0.19
CA LEU A 237 -3.05 -2.05 1.10
C LEU A 237 -1.95 -3.07 0.82
N THR A 238 -1.61 -3.87 1.81
CA THR A 238 -0.64 -4.95 1.71
C THR A 238 -1.38 -6.25 1.49
N GLU A 239 -1.17 -6.88 0.33
CA GLU A 239 -1.75 -8.18 0.07
C GLU A 239 -0.99 -9.27 0.83
N SER A 240 -1.71 -10.00 1.68
CA SER A 240 -1.20 -11.18 2.41
C SER A 240 -0.80 -12.36 1.50
N SER A 241 -0.96 -12.23 0.18
CA SER A 241 -0.71 -13.27 -0.83
C SER A 241 0.68 -13.21 -1.47
N ARG A 242 1.54 -12.24 -1.13
CA ARG A 242 2.96 -12.43 -1.41
C ARG A 242 3.58 -13.19 -0.24
N THR A 243 3.75 -14.49 -0.45
CA THR A 243 4.89 -15.19 0.14
C THR A 243 6.13 -14.41 -0.29
N HIS A 244 6.54 -13.45 0.53
CA HIS A 244 7.85 -12.86 0.42
C HIS A 244 8.82 -13.96 0.81
N PHE A 245 9.30 -14.71 -0.18
CA PHE A 245 10.57 -15.39 -0.07
C PHE A 245 11.63 -14.29 0.03
N GLN A 246 11.81 -13.80 1.24
CA GLN A 246 12.90 -12.91 1.57
C GLN A 246 13.92 -13.79 2.27
N HIS A 247 15.12 -13.86 1.69
CA HIS A 247 16.22 -14.56 2.31
C HIS A 247 16.46 -13.92 3.69
N PRO A 248 16.57 -14.70 4.78
CA PRO A 248 16.92 -14.12 6.06
C PRO A 248 18.28 -13.46 5.94
N ASN A 249 18.32 -12.17 6.27
CA ASN A 249 19.47 -11.25 6.29
C ASN A 249 19.86 -10.60 4.96
N SER A 250 19.51 -9.32 4.86
CA SER A 250 20.11 -8.31 4.01
C SER A 250 21.53 -7.93 4.47
N GLU A 251 22.45 -8.89 4.51
CA GLU A 251 23.88 -8.60 4.55
C GLU A 251 24.60 -9.50 3.55
N GLN A 252 25.09 -8.86 2.48
CA GLN A 252 25.94 -9.39 1.42
C GLN A 252 25.31 -10.50 0.56
N LEU A 253 25.35 -10.31 -0.76
CA LEU A 253 25.16 -11.42 -1.69
C LEU A 253 26.11 -12.54 -1.25
N SER A 254 25.63 -13.79 -1.19
CA SER A 254 26.57 -14.89 -0.94
C SER A 254 27.69 -14.81 -1.98
N PRO A 255 28.92 -15.22 -1.66
CA PRO A 255 30.01 -15.25 -2.63
C PRO A 255 29.56 -15.89 -3.96
N LYS A 256 28.64 -16.88 -3.88
CA LYS A 256 28.00 -17.50 -5.03
C LYS A 256 27.22 -16.56 -5.93
N VAL A 257 26.29 -15.80 -5.36
CA VAL A 257 25.45 -14.89 -6.14
C VAL A 257 26.24 -13.67 -6.61
N ALA A 258 27.22 -13.21 -5.83
CA ALA A 258 28.10 -12.11 -6.22
C ALA A 258 28.94 -12.46 -7.46
N THR A 259 29.58 -13.64 -7.48
CA THR A 259 30.40 -14.08 -8.62
C THR A 259 29.56 -14.38 -9.85
N LEU A 260 28.36 -14.99 -9.70
CA LEU A 260 27.45 -15.20 -10.82
C LEU A 260 26.94 -13.89 -11.43
N ALA A 261 26.64 -12.89 -10.59
CA ALA A 261 26.26 -11.56 -11.05
C ALA A 261 27.42 -10.87 -11.78
N ALA A 262 28.64 -10.92 -11.23
CA ALA A 262 29.83 -10.37 -11.87
C ALA A 262 30.12 -11.05 -13.22
N LEU A 263 30.00 -12.38 -13.29
CA LEU A 263 30.15 -13.14 -14.52
C LEU A 263 29.10 -12.74 -15.56
N GLY A 264 27.83 -12.59 -15.15
CA GLY A 264 26.75 -12.13 -16.02
C GLY A 264 27.01 -10.75 -16.62
N TYR A 265 27.52 -9.80 -15.82
CA TYR A 265 27.91 -8.48 -16.32
C TYR A 265 29.12 -8.53 -17.26
N ALA A 266 30.13 -9.37 -16.97
CA ALA A 266 31.30 -9.55 -17.83
C ALA A 266 30.91 -10.14 -19.20
N ILE A 267 30.00 -11.13 -19.22
CA ILE A 267 29.47 -11.71 -20.46
C ILE A 267 28.66 -10.65 -21.24
N ALA A 268 27.74 -9.95 -20.58
CA ALA A 268 26.92 -8.92 -21.23
C ALA A 268 27.77 -7.76 -21.79
N GLY A 269 28.90 -7.44 -21.15
CA GLY A 269 29.87 -6.44 -21.60
C GLY A 269 30.87 -6.95 -22.65
N GLY A 270 30.88 -8.25 -22.97
CA GLY A 270 31.84 -8.84 -23.89
C GLY A 270 33.28 -8.89 -23.36
N ASP A 271 33.49 -8.77 -22.05
CA ASP A 271 34.81 -8.76 -21.41
C ASP A 271 35.33 -10.18 -21.18
N LEU A 272 35.95 -10.74 -22.23
CA LEU A 272 36.47 -12.11 -22.23
C LEU A 272 37.54 -12.35 -21.14
N ASN A 273 38.30 -11.32 -20.76
CA ASN A 273 39.37 -11.46 -19.75
C ASN A 273 38.78 -11.55 -18.35
N ALA A 274 37.79 -10.70 -18.02
CA ALA A 274 37.07 -10.77 -16.75
C ALA A 274 36.29 -12.09 -16.61
N VAL A 275 35.69 -12.59 -17.70
CA VAL A 275 35.04 -13.90 -17.73
C VAL A 275 36.02 -15.01 -17.32
N LYS A 276 37.21 -15.06 -17.97
CA LYS A 276 38.23 -16.08 -17.68
C LYS A 276 38.72 -16.02 -16.23
N GLU A 277 39.05 -14.83 -15.74
CA GLU A 277 39.55 -14.63 -14.38
C GLU A 277 38.51 -15.06 -13.33
N LEU A 278 37.23 -14.75 -13.54
CA LEU A 278 36.15 -15.15 -12.63
C LEU A 278 35.90 -16.66 -12.65
N THR A 279 36.06 -17.33 -13.79
CA THR A 279 35.92 -18.80 -13.89
C THR A 279 37.13 -19.57 -13.39
N GLU A 280 38.35 -19.02 -13.47
CA GLU A 280 39.57 -19.66 -12.99
C GLU A 280 39.73 -19.59 -11.46
N ARG A 281 39.17 -18.56 -10.81
CA ARG A 281 39.29 -18.36 -9.36
C ARG A 281 38.39 -19.26 -8.51
N GLU A 282 37.30 -19.80 -9.05
CA GLU A 282 36.28 -20.52 -8.29
C GLU A 282 35.89 -21.85 -8.98
N PRO A 283 36.73 -22.90 -8.87
CA PRO A 283 36.59 -24.13 -9.67
C PRO A 283 35.40 -25.02 -9.29
N GLU A 284 34.84 -24.87 -8.09
CA GLU A 284 33.91 -25.87 -7.53
C GLU A 284 32.42 -25.64 -7.87
N TRP A 285 31.97 -24.45 -8.29
CA TRP A 285 30.52 -24.17 -8.22
C TRP A 285 29.92 -23.21 -9.26
N VAL A 286 30.72 -22.56 -10.12
CA VAL A 286 30.17 -21.62 -11.13
C VAL A 286 29.84 -22.32 -12.44
N LEU A 287 30.62 -23.32 -12.84
CA LEU A 287 30.48 -24.02 -14.12
C LEU A 287 30.46 -25.56 -14.01
N ASN A 288 30.72 -26.12 -12.84
CA ASN A 288 30.83 -27.58 -12.63
C ASN A 288 29.68 -28.18 -11.82
N ASP A 289 28.72 -27.37 -11.37
CA ASP A 289 27.52 -27.89 -10.70
C ASP A 289 26.61 -28.50 -11.77
N ALA A 290 26.37 -29.81 -11.66
CA ALA A 290 25.39 -30.47 -12.48
C ALA A 290 23.99 -29.93 -12.17
N ASP A 291 23.17 -29.73 -13.20
CA ASP A 291 21.75 -29.48 -12.99
C ASP A 291 21.07 -30.69 -12.32
N TYR A 292 19.80 -30.57 -11.97
CA TYR A 292 19.03 -31.64 -11.34
C TYR A 292 18.93 -32.93 -12.18
N SER A 293 19.32 -32.87 -13.46
CA SER A 293 19.37 -33.99 -14.40
C SER A 293 20.80 -34.50 -14.64
N GLY A 294 21.81 -33.97 -13.92
CA GLY A 294 23.19 -34.40 -14.05
C GLY A 294 23.99 -33.69 -15.14
N ASN A 295 23.44 -32.66 -15.81
CA ASN A 295 24.14 -31.98 -16.92
C ASN A 295 25.03 -30.86 -16.39
N THR A 296 26.29 -30.83 -16.81
CA THR A 296 27.23 -29.74 -16.54
C THR A 296 27.74 -29.14 -17.86
N PRO A 297 27.91 -27.80 -17.97
CA PRO A 297 28.53 -27.14 -19.14
C PRO A 297 29.97 -27.59 -19.44
N VAL A 298 30.67 -28.15 -18.45
CA VAL A 298 32.07 -28.56 -18.57
C VAL A 298 32.13 -30.09 -18.57
N VAL A 299 32.64 -30.67 -19.67
CA VAL A 299 32.89 -32.12 -19.73
C VAL A 299 34.08 -32.43 -18.84
N SER A 300 33.89 -33.26 -17.82
CA SER A 300 34.98 -33.80 -17.01
C SER A 300 35.99 -34.49 -17.92
N GLY A 301 37.19 -33.93 -18.03
CA GLY A 301 38.32 -34.56 -18.71
C GLY A 301 38.90 -35.71 -17.88
#